data_AF-A0A158C8K9-F1
#
_entry.id   AF-A0A158C8K9-F1
#
_cell.length_a   1.000
_cell.length_b   1.000
_cell.length_c   1.000
_cell.angle_alpha   90.00
_cell.angle_beta   90.00
_cell.angle_gamma   90.00
#
_symmetry.space_group_name_H-M   'P 1'
#
loop_
_entity.id
_entity.type
_entity.pdbx_description
1 polymer ?
#
loop_
_entity_poly.entity_id
_entity_poly.type
_entity_poly.pdbx_seq_one_letter_code
_entity_poly.pdbx_strand_id
1 'polypeptide(L)'
;MVLMSPIRDAFVAARAFPTRIRYGALAIGFDVSVSRFGGTTPLVTAWLVDAAGNPMMPAYYLMASSVIGVVSVLGLRETAREPLLGSGPRVATKAEAVALALRKLKVVEAGKREREVVAQRKRA
;
A
#
# COMPACT_ATOMS: atom_id res chain seq x y z
N MET A 1 19.98 1.50 17.69
CA MET A 1 19.10 0.66 16.84
C MET A 1 17.76 0.35 17.54
N VAL A 2 17.10 1.33 18.21
CA VAL A 2 15.79 1.16 18.89
C VAL A 2 14.88 2.42 18.74
N LEU A 3 15.25 3.41 17.92
CA LEU A 3 14.55 4.71 17.85
C LEU A 3 13.75 4.93 16.55
N MET A 4 13.48 3.87 15.78
CA MET A 4 12.72 3.96 14.50
C MET A 4 11.39 3.18 14.55
N SER A 5 10.82 2.98 15.74
CA SER A 5 9.53 2.31 15.92
C SER A 5 8.31 3.22 15.77
N PRO A 6 8.27 4.49 16.24
CA PRO A 6 7.02 5.27 16.23
C PRO A 6 6.57 5.72 14.83
N ILE A 7 7.50 5.81 13.87
CA ILE A 7 7.18 6.17 12.47
C ILE A 7 6.46 5.01 11.75
N ARG A 8 6.73 3.77 12.14
CA ARG A 8 6.20 2.56 11.48
C ARG A 8 4.73 2.34 11.85
N ASP A 9 4.35 2.64 13.09
CA ASP A 9 2.99 2.44 13.60
C ASP A 9 2.01 3.51 13.07
N ALA A 10 2.48 4.76 12.93
CA ALA A 10 1.71 5.84 12.30
C ALA A 10 1.42 5.55 10.81
N PHE A 11 2.32 4.88 10.11
CA PHE A 11 2.12 4.49 8.71
C PHE A 11 1.18 3.28 8.54
N VAL A 12 1.11 2.40 9.55
CA VAL A 12 0.14 1.28 9.57
C VAL A 12 -1.28 1.79 9.77
N ALA A 13 -1.49 2.90 10.50
CA ALA A 13 -2.81 3.53 10.65
C ALA A 13 -3.43 3.96 9.30
N ALA A 14 -2.59 4.27 8.30
CA ALA A 14 -3.06 4.58 6.94
C ALA A 14 -3.67 3.38 6.19
N ARG A 15 -3.60 2.14 6.71
CA ARG A 15 -4.32 0.98 6.15
C ARG A 15 -5.82 0.96 6.51
N ALA A 16 -6.29 1.87 7.35
CA ALA A 16 -7.69 1.94 7.75
C ALA A 16 -8.62 2.57 6.68
N PHE A 17 -8.10 3.07 5.55
CA PHE A 17 -8.93 3.75 4.55
C PHE A 17 -9.82 2.75 3.78
N PRO A 18 -11.16 2.87 3.87
CA PRO A 18 -12.09 2.02 3.14
C PRO A 18 -11.78 2.01 1.64
N THR A 19 -11.98 0.86 0.99
CA THR A 19 -11.86 0.68 -0.47
C THR A 19 -12.60 1.75 -1.29
N ARG A 20 -13.63 2.36 -0.72
CA ARG A 20 -14.43 3.43 -1.32
C ARG A 20 -13.71 4.77 -1.43
N ILE A 21 -12.72 5.07 -0.58
CA ILE A 21 -12.01 6.36 -0.56
C ILE A 21 -10.54 6.26 -0.96
N ARG A 22 -10.02 5.06 -1.23
CA ARG A 22 -8.60 4.85 -1.59
C ARG A 22 -8.21 5.60 -2.86
N TYR A 23 -9.05 5.52 -3.89
CA TYR A 23 -8.83 6.24 -5.14
C TYR A 23 -9.03 7.75 -4.99
N GLY A 24 -10.00 8.18 -4.17
CA GLY A 24 -10.23 9.60 -3.89
C GLY A 24 -9.08 10.23 -3.10
N ALA A 25 -8.57 9.56 -2.08
CA ALA A 25 -7.42 10.03 -1.30
C ALA A 25 -6.14 10.10 -2.14
N LEU A 26 -5.90 9.11 -3.01
CA LEU A 26 -4.79 9.14 -3.97
C LEU A 26 -4.94 10.31 -4.95
N ALA A 27 -6.13 10.49 -5.53
CA ALA A 27 -6.40 11.56 -6.49
C ALA A 27 -6.23 12.95 -5.87
N ILE A 28 -6.81 13.19 -4.69
CA ILE A 28 -6.67 14.47 -3.98
C ILE A 28 -5.21 14.73 -3.60
N GLY A 29 -4.50 13.73 -3.07
CA GLY A 29 -3.09 13.87 -2.73
C GLY A 29 -2.24 14.18 -3.96
N PHE A 30 -2.50 13.50 -5.08
CA PHE A 30 -1.82 13.72 -6.36
C PHE A 30 -2.11 15.12 -6.90
N ASP A 31 -3.38 15.53 -6.98
CA ASP A 31 -3.78 16.82 -7.53
C ASP A 31 -3.27 17.98 -6.67
N VAL A 32 -3.22 17.86 -5.34
CA VAL A 32 -2.64 18.88 -4.46
C VAL A 32 -1.13 18.99 -4.66
N SER A 33 -0.43 17.87 -4.81
CA SER A 33 1.00 17.88 -5.13
C SER A 33 1.26 18.47 -6.51
N VAL A 34 0.56 18.02 -7.55
CA VAL A 34 0.70 18.52 -8.92
C VAL A 34 0.29 19.99 -9.01
N SER A 35 -0.71 20.44 -8.26
CA SER A 35 -1.09 21.85 -8.21
C SER A 35 0.02 22.71 -7.61
N ARG A 36 0.67 22.27 -6.54
CA ARG A 36 1.81 23.00 -5.95
C ARG A 36 3.03 22.99 -6.84
N PHE A 37 3.40 21.83 -7.39
CA PHE A 37 4.66 21.65 -8.13
C PHE A 37 4.53 21.93 -9.64
N GLY A 38 3.32 21.93 -10.19
CA GLY A 38 3.07 22.05 -11.63
C GLY A 38 3.51 23.38 -12.23
N GLY A 39 3.47 24.46 -11.44
CA GLY A 39 3.95 25.78 -11.87
C GLY A 39 5.29 26.19 -11.26
N THR A 40 5.60 25.76 -10.04
CA THR A 40 6.84 26.18 -9.35
C THR A 40 8.08 25.46 -9.86
N THR A 41 7.96 24.19 -10.26
CA THR A 41 9.10 23.42 -10.79
C THR A 41 9.72 24.03 -12.04
N PRO A 42 8.98 24.39 -13.11
CA PRO A 42 9.58 25.03 -14.28
C PRO A 42 10.15 26.42 -13.97
N LEU A 43 9.53 27.18 -13.05
CA LEU A 43 10.02 28.50 -12.67
C LEU A 43 11.38 28.42 -11.94
N VAL A 44 11.51 27.47 -11.00
CA VAL A 44 12.76 27.18 -10.28
C VAL A 44 13.82 26.64 -11.24
N THR A 45 13.42 25.76 -12.16
CA THR A 45 14.34 25.18 -13.14
C THR A 45 14.87 26.26 -14.11
N ALA A 46 14.00 27.16 -14.58
CA ALA A 46 14.38 28.27 -15.45
C ALA A 46 15.33 29.24 -14.74
N TRP A 47 15.04 29.60 -13.48
CA TRP A 47 15.94 30.41 -12.66
C TRP A 47 17.30 29.73 -12.45
N LEU A 48 17.31 28.42 -12.24
CA LEU A 48 18.55 27.66 -12.05
C LEU A 48 19.37 27.59 -13.35
N VAL A 49 18.72 27.48 -14.51
CA VAL A 49 19.39 27.54 -15.82
C VAL A 49 20.00 28.92 -16.05
N ASP A 50 19.28 29.99 -15.74
CA ASP A 50 19.75 31.37 -15.88
C ASP A 50 20.93 31.68 -14.96
N ALA A 51 20.86 31.23 -13.69
CA ALA A 51 21.94 31.39 -12.72
C ALA A 51 23.19 30.52 -13.02
N ALA A 52 23.01 29.31 -13.55
CA ALA A 52 24.11 28.39 -13.86
C ALA A 52 24.68 28.56 -15.27
N GLY A 53 23.95 29.23 -16.18
CA GLY A 53 24.32 29.40 -17.59
C GLY A 53 24.40 28.10 -18.40
N ASN A 54 23.91 26.97 -17.87
CA ASN A 54 24.06 25.65 -18.46
C ASN A 54 22.69 25.01 -18.78
N PRO A 55 22.39 24.70 -20.06
CA PRO A 55 21.11 24.11 -20.47
C PRO A 55 20.88 22.69 -19.95
N MET A 56 21.89 22.03 -19.38
CA MET A 56 21.74 20.70 -18.75
C MET A 56 21.17 20.73 -17.34
N MET A 57 20.98 21.89 -16.70
CA MET A 57 20.45 21.96 -15.33
C MET A 57 19.11 21.27 -15.08
N PRO A 58 18.13 21.25 -16.01
CA PRO A 58 16.90 20.48 -15.83
C PRO A 58 17.18 18.98 -15.65
N ALA A 59 18.21 18.44 -16.32
CA ALA A 59 18.57 17.03 -16.21
C ALA A 59 19.12 16.69 -14.81
N TYR A 60 19.95 17.55 -14.22
CA TYR A 60 20.45 17.36 -12.86
C TYR A 60 19.33 17.46 -11.81
N TYR A 61 18.37 18.36 -12.01
CA TYR A 61 17.18 18.45 -11.16
C TYR A 61 16.33 17.17 -11.22
N LEU A 62 16.14 16.60 -12.42
CA LEU A 62 15.43 15.33 -12.61
C LEU A 62 16.16 14.12 -12.02
N MET A 63 17.50 14.10 -12.09
CA MET A 63 18.28 13.05 -11.42
C MET A 63 18.10 13.12 -9.90
N ALA A 64 18.16 14.31 -9.31
CA ALA A 64 17.95 14.50 -7.88
C ALA A 64 16.52 14.11 -7.45
N SER A 65 15.49 14.49 -8.21
CA SER A 65 14.11 14.11 -7.91
C SER A 65 13.87 12.60 -8.03
N SER A 66 14.55 11.93 -8.96
CA SER A 66 14.49 10.47 -9.11
C SER A 66 15.04 9.75 -7.88
N VAL A 67 16.13 10.24 -7.27
CA VAL A 67 16.66 9.69 -6.02
C VAL A 67 15.64 9.81 -4.89
N ILE A 68 14.97 10.96 -4.76
CA ILE A 68 13.90 11.16 -3.77
C ILE A 68 12.74 10.18 -4.01
N GLY A 69 12.38 9.95 -5.28
CA GLY A 69 11.37 8.96 -5.66
C GLY A 69 11.78 7.54 -5.26
N VAL A 70 13.02 7.14 -5.50
CA VAL A 70 13.56 5.83 -5.11
C VAL A 70 13.52 5.67 -3.58
N VAL A 71 13.99 6.66 -2.83
CA VAL A 71 13.93 6.64 -1.35
C VAL A 71 12.48 6.52 -0.86
N SER A 72 11.55 7.22 -1.52
CA SER A 72 10.12 7.15 -1.20
C SER A 72 9.53 5.76 -1.45
N VAL A 73 9.92 5.09 -2.55
CA VAL A 73 9.51 3.72 -2.87
C VAL A 73 10.13 2.71 -1.91
N LEU A 74 11.37 2.89 -1.48
CA LEU A 74 12.02 2.05 -0.47
C LEU A 74 11.30 2.10 0.89
N GLY A 75 10.68 3.24 1.22
CA GLY A 75 9.81 3.37 2.40
C GLY A 75 8.43 2.72 2.24
N LEU A 76 8.00 2.45 1.01
CA LEU A 76 6.69 1.88 0.72
C LEU A 76 6.71 0.37 0.91
N ARG A 77 6.18 -0.11 2.05
CA ARG A 77 6.03 -1.55 2.29
C ARG A 77 4.98 -2.14 1.34
N GLU A 78 5.35 -3.25 0.70
CA GLU A 78 4.54 -4.04 -0.22
C GLU A 78 3.12 -4.31 0.33
N THR A 79 2.16 -3.46 -0.04
CA THR A 79 0.77 -3.51 0.46
C THR A 79 -0.16 -4.20 -0.55
N ALA A 80 0.41 -4.93 -1.52
CA ALA A 80 -0.32 -5.63 -2.57
C ALA A 80 -0.82 -7.03 -2.17
N ARG A 81 -0.29 -7.63 -1.08
CA ARG A 81 -0.50 -9.06 -0.77
C ARG A 81 -1.39 -9.37 0.43
N GLU A 82 -1.92 -8.37 1.14
CA GLU A 82 -2.84 -8.63 2.26
C GLU A 82 -4.31 -8.43 1.87
N PRO A 83 -5.20 -9.38 2.22
CA PRO A 83 -6.60 -9.29 1.88
C PRO A 83 -7.25 -8.06 2.52
N LEU A 84 -7.97 -7.27 1.71
CA LEU A 84 -8.75 -6.12 2.16
C LEU A 84 -9.92 -6.59 3.04
N LEU A 85 -10.17 -5.92 4.16
CA LEU A 85 -11.34 -6.20 4.99
C LEU A 85 -12.63 -6.00 4.17
N GLY A 86 -13.40 -7.08 4.01
CA GLY A 86 -14.74 -7.03 3.40
C GLY A 86 -14.84 -7.29 1.89
N SER A 87 -13.74 -7.51 1.16
CA SER A 87 -13.83 -7.99 -0.23
C SER A 87 -13.74 -9.52 -0.30
N GLY A 88 -14.55 -10.17 -1.13
CA GLY A 88 -14.38 -11.58 -1.44
C GLY A 88 -12.94 -11.88 -1.89
N PRO A 89 -12.40 -13.08 -1.61
CA PRO A 89 -11.01 -13.40 -1.90
C PRO A 89 -10.70 -13.13 -3.38
N ARG A 90 -9.82 -12.14 -3.65
CA ARG A 90 -9.33 -11.85 -4.99
C ARG A 90 -8.24 -12.85 -5.34
N VAL A 91 -8.68 -13.93 -5.96
CA VAL A 91 -7.86 -14.97 -6.54
C VAL A 91 -7.57 -14.60 -7.98
N ALA A 92 -6.29 -14.60 -8.37
CA ALA A 92 -5.88 -14.22 -9.72
C ALA A 92 -6.23 -15.31 -10.74
N THR A 93 -6.40 -16.55 -10.28
CA THR A 93 -6.73 -17.72 -11.10
C THR A 93 -7.78 -18.60 -10.45
N LYS A 94 -8.58 -19.30 -11.28
CA LYS A 94 -9.62 -20.25 -10.81
C LYS A 94 -9.03 -21.36 -9.92
N ALA A 95 -7.79 -21.79 -10.16
CA ALA A 95 -7.13 -22.81 -9.36
C ALA A 95 -6.93 -22.38 -7.89
N GLU A 96 -6.55 -21.11 -7.67
CA GLU A 96 -6.36 -20.54 -6.34
C GLU A 96 -7.70 -20.37 -5.59
N ALA A 97 -8.77 -20.06 -6.33
CA ALA A 97 -10.15 -20.00 -5.81
C ALA A 97 -10.58 -21.33 -5.19
N VAL A 98 -10.36 -22.41 -5.92
CA VAL A 98 -10.74 -23.76 -5.52
C VAL A 98 -9.91 -24.22 -4.32
N ALA A 99 -8.60 -23.96 -4.34
CA ALA A 99 -7.72 -24.28 -3.22
C ALA A 99 -8.15 -23.59 -1.91
N LEU A 100 -8.56 -22.32 -1.99
CA LEU A 100 -9.02 -21.57 -0.83
C LEU A 100 -10.39 -22.05 -0.32
N ALA A 101 -11.31 -22.39 -1.22
CA ALA A 101 -12.62 -22.94 -0.86
C ALA A 101 -12.48 -24.30 -0.15
N LEU A 102 -11.64 -25.19 -0.68
CA LEU A 102 -11.35 -26.49 -0.07
C LEU A 102 -10.69 -26.34 1.31
N ARG A 103 -9.80 -25.36 1.47
CA ARG A 103 -9.19 -25.07 2.78
C ARG A 103 -10.22 -24.59 3.80
N LYS A 104 -11.15 -23.72 3.41
CA LYS A 104 -12.24 -23.28 4.30
C LYS A 104 -13.17 -24.43 4.70
N LEU A 105 -13.52 -25.32 3.77
CA LEU A 105 -14.37 -26.49 4.06
C LEU A 105 -13.72 -27.42 5.09
N LYS A 106 -12.42 -27.73 4.94
CA LYS A 106 -11.68 -28.56 5.92
C LYS A 106 -11.68 -27.96 7.33
N VAL A 107 -11.53 -26.64 7.46
CA VAL A 107 -11.54 -25.95 8.76
C VAL A 107 -12.94 -25.96 9.39
N VAL A 108 -14.00 -25.77 8.59
CA VAL A 108 -15.39 -25.82 9.07
C VAL A 108 -15.76 -27.23 9.52
N GLU A 109 -15.37 -28.26 8.76
CA GLU A 109 -15.58 -29.65 9.14
C GLU A 109 -14.83 -30.04 10.41
N ALA A 110 -13.57 -29.60 10.56
CA ALA A 110 -12.79 -29.83 11.77
C ALA A 110 -13.47 -29.21 13.01
N GLY A 111 -13.92 -27.95 12.90
CA GLY A 111 -14.62 -27.27 14.00
C GLY A 111 -15.99 -27.90 14.34
N LYS A 112 -16.68 -28.47 13.34
CA LYS A 112 -17.95 -29.19 13.58
C LYS A 112 -17.72 -30.51 14.33
N ARG A 113 -16.68 -31.27 13.92
CA ARG A 113 -16.28 -32.51 14.60
C ARG A 113 -15.85 -32.28 16.04
N GLU A 114 -15.06 -31.25 16.30
CA GLU A 114 -14.68 -30.89 17.67
C GLU A 114 -15.89 -30.56 18.54
N ARG A 115 -16.86 -29.81 18.01
CA ARG A 115 -18.11 -29.49 18.72
C ARG A 115 -18.95 -30.71 19.01
N GLU A 116 -19.04 -31.65 18.07
CA GLU A 116 -19.77 -32.91 18.26
C GLU A 116 -19.10 -33.81 19.32
N VAL A 117 -17.76 -33.91 19.30
CA VAL A 117 -16.99 -34.65 20.31
C VAL A 117 -17.10 -34.01 21.70
N VAL A 118 -17.04 -32.68 21.79
CA VAL A 118 -17.23 -31.94 23.05
C VAL A 118 -18.66 -32.08 23.57
N ALA A 119 -19.66 -32.10 22.70
CA ALA A 119 -21.06 -32.31 23.07
C ALA A 119 -21.32 -33.74 23.56
N GLN A 120 -20.66 -34.75 22.97
CA GLN A 120 -20.72 -36.13 23.47
C GLN A 120 -20.02 -36.29 24.82
N ARG A 121 -18.85 -35.66 25.01
CA ARG A 121 -18.13 -35.69 26.30
C ARG A 121 -18.89 -35.05 27.45
N LYS A 122 -19.76 -34.07 27.20
CA LYS A 122 -20.60 -33.44 28.24
C LYS A 122 -21.84 -34.25 28.61
N ARG A 123 -22.15 -35.32 27.86
CA ARG A 123 -23.34 -36.18 28.09
C ARG A 123 -23.00 -37.52 28.76
N ALA A 124 -21.72 -37.80 28.99
CA ALA A 124 -21.20 -38.94 29.74
C ALA A 124 -20.70 -38.47 31.11
#